data_AF-A0A923FKQ0-F1
#
_entry.id   AF-A0A923FKQ0-F1
#
_cell.length_a   1.000
_cell.length_b   1.000
_cell.length_c   1.000
_cell.angle_alpha   90.00
_cell.angle_beta   90.00
_cell.angle_gamma   90.00
#
_symmetry.space_group_name_H-M   'P 1'
#
loop_
_entity.id
_entity.type
_entity.pdbx_description
1 polymer ?
#
loop_
_entity_poly.entity_id
_entity_poly.type
_entity_poly.pdbx_seq_one_letter_code
_entity_poly.pdbx_strand_id
1 'polypeptide(L)'
;MIDPAWRKAVITVKAYPMMTCGDELLLYWHGLNNEGEPYQHEVRRFVTERQVGHDIVFVVRGDHIAELEGGSLEISYQVVGRQIPAAWASQSLQLEIGDVSPHLLPPIADDAVGGSLDPGRVPEGTSLTVRPYSKMAAGDRLILIASRDSKPLWRDVLDIEAHAVGRTVSFWIEHSLIAPHLGHSLTLSYVVRRGHSVRRAEPLSIRIGPLVRPALQAPRVQELGEGWLDVDVLPGAATVVIDGVGLEAGEWVWFQCNGAGFTVYEREITEATAGQPVVFTVPIDFWQAQRNRSVSVFYQVERLDDVSQRSPDLTFQVR
;
A
#
# COMPACT_ATOMS: atom_id res chain seq x y z
N MET A 1 -28.80 10.54 -7.30
CA MET A 1 -27.53 11.25 -7.53
C MET A 1 -27.62 12.60 -6.85
N ILE A 2 -26.65 12.89 -5.97
CA ILE A 2 -26.47 14.18 -5.32
C ILE A 2 -25.40 14.95 -6.10
N ASP A 3 -25.59 16.24 -6.29
CA ASP A 3 -24.59 17.12 -6.91
C ASP A 3 -23.60 17.59 -5.81
N PRO A 4 -22.28 17.37 -6.00
CA PRO A 4 -21.26 17.73 -5.02
C PRO A 4 -21.20 19.24 -4.74
N ALA A 5 -21.68 20.08 -5.66
CA ALA A 5 -21.71 21.54 -5.48
C ALA A 5 -22.87 22.02 -4.59
N TRP A 6 -23.72 21.13 -4.09
CA TRP A 6 -24.82 21.50 -3.20
C TRP A 6 -24.29 22.08 -1.88
N ARG A 7 -24.81 23.26 -1.52
CA ARG A 7 -24.44 23.92 -0.25
C ARG A 7 -24.89 23.16 1.00
N LYS A 8 -25.91 22.29 0.86
CA LYS A 8 -26.45 21.46 1.93
C LYS A 8 -27.35 20.36 1.39
N ALA A 9 -27.45 19.27 2.14
CA ALA A 9 -28.48 18.25 2.00
C ALA A 9 -29.46 18.33 3.19
N VAL A 10 -30.75 18.12 2.93
CA VAL A 10 -31.80 18.13 3.95
C VAL A 10 -32.40 16.73 4.03
N ILE A 11 -32.30 16.12 5.21
CA ILE A 11 -32.82 14.78 5.47
C ILE A 11 -34.02 14.93 6.40
N THR A 12 -35.18 14.44 5.95
CA THR A 12 -36.43 14.50 6.72
C THR A 12 -36.80 13.11 7.20
N VAL A 13 -36.78 12.92 8.52
CA VAL A 13 -37.27 11.72 9.20
C VAL A 13 -38.72 11.97 9.58
N LYS A 14 -39.64 11.13 9.07
CA LYS A 14 -41.06 11.21 9.40
C LYS A 14 -41.28 10.92 10.88
N ALA A 15 -42.32 11.53 11.45
CA ALA A 15 -42.77 11.19 12.79
C ALA A 15 -42.96 9.66 12.91
N TYR A 16 -42.35 9.07 13.93
CA TYR A 16 -42.32 7.62 14.11
C TYR A 16 -43.26 7.17 15.24
N PRO A 17 -43.71 5.90 15.24
CA PRO A 17 -44.55 5.36 16.30
C PRO A 17 -43.88 5.49 17.67
N MET A 18 -44.66 5.83 18.71
CA MET A 18 -44.20 5.97 20.09
C MET A 18 -43.13 7.07 20.30
N MET A 19 -43.03 8.03 19.39
CA MET A 19 -42.18 9.20 19.54
C MET A 19 -42.50 9.96 20.82
N THR A 20 -41.50 10.14 21.68
CA THR A 20 -41.61 10.85 22.96
C THR A 20 -40.59 11.97 23.11
N CYS A 21 -40.93 12.97 23.91
CA CYS A 21 -39.98 14.01 24.30
C CYS A 21 -38.79 13.37 25.02
N GLY A 22 -37.58 13.73 24.61
CA GLY A 22 -36.32 13.19 25.11
C GLY A 22 -35.75 12.05 24.26
N ASP A 23 -36.45 11.56 23.23
CA ASP A 23 -35.87 10.59 22.31
C ASP A 23 -34.67 11.20 21.56
N GLU A 24 -33.64 10.41 21.34
CA GLU A 24 -32.43 10.78 20.60
C GLU A 24 -32.43 10.10 19.24
N LEU A 25 -32.12 10.87 18.20
CA LEU A 25 -31.87 10.38 16.85
C LEU A 25 -30.42 10.66 16.47
N LEU A 26 -29.75 9.63 15.96
CA LEU A 26 -28.42 9.69 15.40
C LEU A 26 -28.49 9.41 13.91
N LEU A 27 -28.24 10.42 13.09
CA LEU A 27 -28.08 10.27 11.64
C LEU A 27 -26.64 9.86 11.33
N TYR A 28 -26.49 8.79 10.55
CA TYR A 28 -25.24 8.34 9.97
C TYR A 28 -25.14 8.82 8.53
N TRP A 29 -24.05 9.51 8.21
CA TRP A 29 -23.66 9.97 6.88
C TRP A 29 -22.30 9.35 6.58
N HIS A 30 -22.30 8.16 5.99
CA HIS A 30 -21.10 7.38 5.76
C HIS A 30 -20.92 7.15 4.27
N GLY A 31 -19.69 7.18 3.77
CA GLY A 31 -19.47 7.01 2.36
C GLY A 31 -18.03 6.73 2.01
N LEU A 32 -17.78 6.63 0.71
CA LEU A 32 -16.45 6.52 0.13
C LEU A 32 -16.27 7.66 -0.87
N ASN A 33 -15.12 8.31 -0.90
CA ASN A 33 -14.79 9.29 -1.95
C ASN A 33 -14.44 8.59 -3.28
N ASN A 34 -14.01 9.37 -4.27
CA ASN A 34 -13.60 8.86 -5.58
C ASN A 34 -12.33 7.98 -5.52
N GLU A 35 -11.46 8.14 -4.51
CA GLU A 35 -10.33 7.25 -4.24
C GLU A 35 -10.72 5.98 -3.44
N GLY A 36 -11.97 5.88 -2.96
CA GLY A 36 -12.45 4.78 -2.15
C GLY A 36 -12.16 4.94 -0.65
N GLU A 37 -11.67 6.09 -0.20
CA GLU A 37 -11.38 6.35 1.21
C GLU A 37 -12.68 6.58 1.99
N PRO A 38 -12.82 6.01 3.20
CA PRO A 38 -14.02 6.16 4.00
C PRO A 38 -14.14 7.54 4.63
N TYR A 39 -15.32 8.13 4.48
CA TYR A 39 -15.71 9.34 5.18
C TYR A 39 -16.90 9.06 6.09
N GLN A 40 -16.84 9.55 7.33
CA GLN A 40 -17.89 9.37 8.32
C GLN A 40 -18.28 10.69 8.97
N HIS A 41 -19.57 10.97 9.00
CA HIS A 41 -20.16 12.09 9.69
C HIS A 41 -21.44 11.66 10.40
N GLU A 42 -21.60 12.14 11.63
CA GLU A 42 -22.74 11.80 12.48
C GLU A 42 -23.42 13.08 12.98
N VAL A 43 -24.76 13.10 12.94
CA VAL A 43 -25.54 14.22 13.47
C VAL A 43 -26.54 13.72 14.51
N ARG A 44 -26.44 14.24 15.73
CA ARG A 44 -27.38 13.96 16.82
C ARG A 44 -28.49 15.00 16.89
N ARG A 45 -29.72 14.55 17.16
CA ARG A 45 -30.89 15.40 17.44
C ARG A 45 -31.72 14.81 18.55
N PHE A 46 -32.31 15.68 19.37
CA PHE A 46 -33.24 15.29 20.42
C PHE A 46 -34.66 15.74 20.08
N VAL A 47 -35.65 14.90 20.43
CA VAL A 47 -37.06 15.20 20.31
C VAL A 47 -37.47 16.10 21.47
N THR A 48 -37.95 17.30 21.16
CA THR A 48 -38.56 18.20 22.15
C THR A 48 -40.06 18.00 22.21
N GLU A 49 -40.71 18.46 23.28
CA GLU A 49 -42.17 18.35 23.45
C GLU A 49 -42.96 18.89 22.24
N ARG A 50 -42.58 20.05 21.72
CA ARG A 50 -43.21 20.65 20.53
C ARG A 50 -42.97 19.86 19.24
N GLN A 51 -41.95 19.01 19.21
CA GLN A 51 -41.56 18.22 18.05
C GLN A 51 -42.25 16.85 18.03
N VAL A 52 -42.86 16.41 19.14
CA VAL A 52 -43.58 15.12 19.21
C VAL A 52 -44.67 15.07 18.14
N GLY A 53 -44.70 13.99 17.36
CA GLY A 53 -45.65 13.80 16.25
C GLY A 53 -45.33 14.59 14.98
N HIS A 54 -44.20 15.31 14.92
CA HIS A 54 -43.78 16.11 13.76
C HIS A 54 -42.46 15.62 13.16
N ASP A 55 -42.27 15.87 11.86
CA ASP A 55 -41.07 15.49 11.11
C ASP A 55 -39.80 16.12 11.69
N ILE A 56 -38.75 15.31 11.83
CA ILE A 56 -37.43 15.74 12.29
C ILE A 56 -36.55 16.01 11.08
N VAL A 57 -35.90 17.18 11.07
CA VAL A 57 -35.06 17.62 9.96
C VAL A 57 -33.60 17.68 10.38
N PHE A 58 -32.75 16.98 9.62
CA PHE A 58 -31.31 17.10 9.65
C PHE A 58 -30.84 17.93 8.46
N VAL A 59 -29.80 18.74 8.69
CA VAL A 59 -29.15 19.53 7.64
C VAL A 59 -27.66 19.20 7.67
N VAL A 60 -27.19 18.58 6.59
CA VAL A 60 -25.77 18.29 6.38
C VAL A 60 -25.21 19.36 5.45
N ARG A 61 -24.10 19.98 5.83
CA ARG A 61 -23.48 21.08 5.06
C ARG A 61 -22.72 20.55 3.84
N GLY A 62 -22.53 21.43 2.85
CA GLY A 62 -21.85 21.12 1.59
C GLY A 62 -20.44 20.56 1.76
N ASP A 63 -19.71 20.96 2.79
CA ASP A 63 -18.37 20.42 3.08
C ASP A 63 -18.41 18.88 3.20
N HIS A 64 -19.38 18.32 3.91
CA HIS A 64 -19.56 16.86 4.05
C HIS A 64 -20.02 16.15 2.76
N ILE A 65 -20.56 16.90 1.79
CA ILE A 65 -20.94 16.39 0.48
C ILE A 65 -19.71 16.37 -0.43
N ALA A 66 -18.89 17.44 -0.38
CA ALA A 66 -17.68 17.59 -1.17
C ALA A 66 -16.63 16.53 -0.82
N GLU A 67 -16.51 16.14 0.46
CA GLU A 67 -15.63 15.03 0.91
C GLU A 67 -15.94 13.69 0.25
N LEU A 68 -17.12 13.53 -0.37
CA LEU A 68 -17.56 12.30 -1.04
C LEU A 68 -17.73 12.48 -2.55
N GLU A 69 -17.17 13.54 -3.13
CA GLU A 69 -17.24 13.81 -4.57
C GLU A 69 -16.74 12.62 -5.40
N GLY A 70 -17.50 12.25 -6.44
CA GLY A 70 -17.22 11.10 -7.30
C GLY A 70 -17.30 9.74 -6.61
N GLY A 71 -17.90 9.71 -5.42
CA GLY A 71 -17.98 8.55 -4.54
C GLY A 71 -19.39 8.01 -4.33
N SER A 72 -19.61 7.45 -3.14
CA SER A 72 -20.90 6.91 -2.68
C SER A 72 -21.24 7.39 -1.28
N LEU A 73 -22.53 7.47 -1.00
CA LEU A 73 -23.08 7.88 0.28
C LEU A 73 -24.15 6.89 0.74
N GLU A 74 -24.00 6.40 1.96
CA GLU A 74 -25.00 5.66 2.72
C GLU A 74 -25.56 6.56 3.83
N ILE A 75 -26.88 6.75 3.80
CA ILE A 75 -27.60 7.47 4.84
C ILE A 75 -28.47 6.49 5.63
N SER A 76 -28.31 6.47 6.94
CA SER A 76 -29.23 5.77 7.85
C SER A 76 -29.39 6.57 9.14
N TYR A 77 -30.36 6.21 9.96
CA TYR A 77 -30.49 6.80 11.30
C TYR A 77 -30.88 5.75 12.32
N GLN A 78 -30.55 6.03 13.58
CA GLN A 78 -30.94 5.23 14.72
C GLN A 78 -31.71 6.09 15.72
N VAL A 79 -32.76 5.52 16.32
CA VAL A 79 -33.56 6.15 17.37
C VAL A 79 -33.37 5.38 18.68
N VAL A 80 -33.12 6.13 19.76
CA VAL A 80 -33.07 5.62 21.14
C VAL A 80 -34.01 6.47 21.98
N GLY A 81 -34.84 5.84 22.81
CA GLY A 81 -35.86 6.54 23.58
C GLY A 81 -36.38 5.69 24.72
N ARG A 82 -37.06 6.32 25.68
CA ARG A 82 -37.56 5.62 26.89
C ARG A 82 -38.58 4.52 26.56
N GLN A 83 -39.39 4.75 25.53
CA GLN A 83 -40.41 3.81 25.05
C GLN A 83 -39.88 2.86 23.95
N ILE A 84 -38.60 2.98 23.60
CA ILE A 84 -37.95 2.21 22.54
C ILE A 84 -36.98 1.22 23.23
N PRO A 85 -37.40 -0.04 23.46
CA PRO A 85 -36.66 -0.98 24.32
C PRO A 85 -35.30 -1.41 23.75
N ALA A 86 -35.10 -1.29 22.44
CA ALA A 86 -33.81 -1.47 21.77
C ALA A 86 -33.66 -0.42 20.67
N ALA A 87 -32.43 0.04 20.46
CA ALA A 87 -32.09 0.98 19.40
C ALA A 87 -32.74 0.59 18.07
N TRP A 88 -33.59 1.46 17.53
CA TRP A 88 -34.30 1.22 16.28
C TRP A 88 -33.54 1.87 15.13
N ALA A 89 -32.97 1.05 14.25
CA ALA A 89 -32.24 1.50 13.07
C ALA A 89 -33.14 1.54 11.83
N SER A 90 -32.95 2.55 10.98
CA SER A 90 -33.58 2.64 9.67
C SER A 90 -32.95 1.66 8.68
N GLN A 91 -33.63 1.42 7.56
CA GLN A 91 -32.95 0.91 6.38
C GLN A 91 -31.94 1.95 5.87
N SER A 92 -30.86 1.47 5.28
CA SER A 92 -29.86 2.30 4.63
C SER A 92 -30.33 2.78 3.25
N LEU A 93 -30.16 4.08 2.99
CA LEU A 93 -30.35 4.68 1.68
C LEU A 93 -28.98 4.88 1.02
N GLN A 94 -28.74 4.15 -0.07
CA GLN A 94 -27.52 4.24 -0.87
C GLN A 94 -27.69 5.27 -1.99
N LEU A 95 -26.76 6.21 -2.08
CA LEU A 95 -26.74 7.33 -3.02
C LEU A 95 -25.36 7.48 -3.65
N GLU A 96 -25.33 8.19 -4.77
CA GLU A 96 -24.13 8.49 -5.55
C GLU A 96 -23.91 10.00 -5.57
N ILE A 97 -22.67 10.45 -5.41
CA ILE A 97 -22.32 11.87 -5.41
C ILE A 97 -21.47 12.17 -6.64
N GLY A 98 -21.96 13.08 -7.49
CA GLY A 98 -21.28 13.50 -8.71
C GLY A 98 -21.06 12.37 -9.74
N ASP A 99 -20.14 12.63 -10.67
CA ASP A 99 -19.72 11.70 -11.69
C ASP A 99 -18.59 10.81 -11.20
N VAL A 100 -18.60 9.55 -11.62
CA VAL A 100 -17.64 8.56 -11.14
C VAL A 100 -16.54 8.32 -12.14
N SER A 101 -15.31 8.34 -11.62
CA SER A 101 -14.17 7.85 -12.37
C SER A 101 -14.42 6.39 -12.79
N PRO A 102 -14.40 6.07 -14.09
CA PRO A 102 -14.52 4.70 -14.56
C PRO A 102 -13.24 3.88 -14.29
N HIS A 103 -12.14 4.53 -13.90
CA HIS A 103 -10.85 3.88 -13.67
C HIS A 103 -10.83 3.21 -12.30
N LEU A 104 -10.57 1.90 -12.31
CA LEU A 104 -10.29 1.12 -11.13
C LEU A 104 -8.78 0.85 -11.07
N LEU A 105 -8.19 1.08 -9.91
CA LEU A 105 -6.76 0.84 -9.70
C LEU A 105 -6.42 -0.63 -9.89
N PRO A 106 -5.20 -0.96 -10.35
CA PRO A 106 -4.76 -2.34 -10.44
C PRO A 106 -4.77 -2.99 -9.05
N PRO A 107 -4.90 -4.33 -8.99
CA PRO A 107 -4.66 -5.04 -7.74
C PRO A 107 -3.19 -4.89 -7.31
N ILE A 108 -2.88 -5.31 -6.09
CA ILE A 108 -1.53 -5.31 -5.51
C ILE A 108 -1.17 -6.76 -5.19
N ALA A 109 -0.05 -7.25 -5.70
CA ALA A 109 0.48 -8.54 -5.29
C ALA A 109 1.41 -8.33 -4.09
N ASP A 110 0.99 -8.85 -2.95
CA ASP A 110 1.57 -8.47 -1.66
C ASP A 110 3.03 -8.96 -1.52
N ASP A 111 3.35 -10.12 -2.10
CA ASP A 111 4.69 -10.73 -2.06
C ASP A 111 5.55 -10.43 -3.31
N ALA A 112 5.04 -9.62 -4.25
CA ALA A 112 5.79 -9.24 -5.44
C ALA A 112 6.80 -8.12 -5.12
N VAL A 113 8.05 -8.32 -5.51
CA VAL A 113 9.15 -7.37 -5.30
C VAL A 113 9.69 -6.95 -6.66
N GLY A 114 9.81 -5.63 -6.90
CA GLY A 114 10.33 -5.12 -8.17
C GLY A 114 9.54 -5.58 -9.41
N GLY A 115 8.25 -5.88 -9.25
CA GLY A 115 7.40 -6.44 -10.32
C GLY A 115 7.63 -7.93 -10.61
N SER A 116 8.38 -8.62 -9.76
CA SER A 116 8.62 -10.07 -9.85
C SER A 116 8.00 -10.80 -8.65
N LEU A 117 7.41 -11.95 -8.90
CA LEU A 117 6.91 -12.86 -7.87
C LEU A 117 7.59 -14.20 -8.04
N ASP A 118 8.46 -14.57 -7.10
CA ASP A 118 9.17 -15.85 -7.12
C ASP A 118 8.33 -16.93 -6.43
N PRO A 119 7.84 -17.96 -7.15
CA PRO A 119 7.12 -19.07 -6.53
C PRO A 119 7.89 -19.76 -5.41
N GLY A 120 9.23 -19.74 -5.45
CA GLY A 120 10.08 -20.33 -4.41
C GLY A 120 9.99 -19.61 -3.06
N ARG A 121 9.57 -18.34 -3.05
CA ARG A 121 9.37 -17.53 -1.83
C ARG A 121 7.96 -17.64 -1.25
N VAL A 122 7.01 -18.15 -2.03
CA VAL A 122 5.59 -18.30 -1.65
C VAL A 122 5.09 -19.74 -1.85
N PRO A 123 5.71 -20.74 -1.20
CA PRO A 123 5.35 -22.14 -1.41
C PRO A 123 3.90 -22.46 -1.00
N GLU A 124 3.32 -21.69 -0.07
CA GLU A 124 1.91 -21.80 0.35
C GLU A 124 0.93 -21.11 -0.61
N GLY A 125 1.41 -20.15 -1.41
CA GLY A 125 0.60 -19.21 -2.17
C GLY A 125 0.80 -17.76 -1.70
N THR A 126 0.11 -16.83 -2.34
CA THR A 126 0.22 -15.39 -2.09
C THR A 126 -1.15 -14.72 -2.05
N SER A 127 -1.19 -13.52 -1.49
CA SER A 127 -2.37 -12.67 -1.49
C SER A 127 -2.29 -11.60 -2.58
N LEU A 128 -3.43 -11.37 -3.23
CA LEU A 128 -3.64 -10.26 -4.13
C LEU A 128 -4.68 -9.30 -3.53
N THR A 129 -4.23 -8.13 -3.13
CA THR A 129 -5.06 -7.11 -2.49
C THR A 129 -5.73 -6.20 -3.52
N VAL A 130 -7.02 -5.94 -3.32
CA VAL A 130 -7.80 -4.92 -4.00
C VAL A 130 -8.19 -3.86 -2.98
N ARG A 131 -7.76 -2.61 -3.23
CA ARG A 131 -8.13 -1.46 -2.41
C ARG A 131 -9.62 -1.16 -2.54
N PRO A 132 -10.23 -0.48 -1.55
CA PRO A 132 -11.54 0.14 -1.74
C PRO A 132 -11.57 0.95 -3.03
N TYR A 133 -12.72 0.97 -3.69
CA TYR A 133 -12.90 1.71 -4.94
C TYR A 133 -14.17 2.54 -4.90
N SER A 134 -14.23 3.56 -5.76
CA SER A 134 -15.40 4.43 -5.87
C SER A 134 -16.69 3.64 -6.04
N LYS A 135 -17.71 3.98 -5.25
CA LYS A 135 -19.00 3.27 -5.22
C LYS A 135 -18.90 1.78 -4.88
N MET A 136 -17.88 1.31 -4.19
CA MET A 136 -17.89 -0.05 -3.65
C MET A 136 -19.14 -0.22 -2.77
N ALA A 137 -19.94 -1.26 -3.02
CA ALA A 137 -21.13 -1.54 -2.23
C ALA A 137 -21.39 -3.03 -2.10
N ALA A 138 -22.21 -3.38 -1.11
CA ALA A 138 -22.68 -4.75 -0.95
C ALA A 138 -23.40 -5.24 -2.23
N GLY A 139 -23.11 -6.47 -2.64
CA GLY A 139 -23.59 -7.08 -3.88
C GLY A 139 -22.74 -6.79 -5.11
N ASP A 140 -21.65 -6.02 -4.99
CA ASP A 140 -20.64 -5.97 -6.04
C ASP A 140 -19.97 -7.32 -6.20
N ARG A 141 -19.79 -7.75 -7.45
CA ARG A 141 -19.07 -8.97 -7.77
C ARG A 141 -17.72 -8.63 -8.40
N LEU A 142 -16.64 -8.82 -7.65
CA LEU A 142 -15.28 -8.73 -8.16
C LEU A 142 -14.93 -10.04 -8.86
N ILE A 143 -14.51 -9.94 -10.12
CA ILE A 143 -14.06 -11.07 -10.91
C ILE A 143 -12.58 -10.84 -11.22
N LEU A 144 -11.71 -11.54 -10.51
CA LEU A 144 -10.27 -11.54 -10.77
C LEU A 144 -9.98 -12.47 -11.96
N ILE A 145 -9.14 -12.00 -12.89
CA ILE A 145 -8.74 -12.75 -14.08
C ILE A 145 -7.22 -12.67 -14.18
N ALA A 146 -6.58 -13.85 -14.20
CA ALA A 146 -5.20 -13.98 -14.60
C ALA A 146 -5.10 -14.40 -16.06
N SER A 147 -4.19 -13.79 -16.79
CA SER A 147 -3.96 -14.09 -18.20
C SER A 147 -2.48 -14.11 -18.53
N ARG A 148 -2.15 -14.84 -19.60
CA ARG A 148 -0.83 -14.84 -20.23
C ARG A 148 -1.04 -14.64 -21.73
N ASP A 149 -0.32 -13.68 -22.32
CA ASP A 149 -0.45 -13.33 -23.73
C ASP A 149 -1.92 -13.08 -24.15
N SER A 150 -2.66 -12.36 -23.31
CA SER A 150 -4.11 -12.08 -23.46
C SER A 150 -5.03 -13.31 -23.42
N LYS A 151 -4.51 -14.50 -23.12
CA LYS A 151 -5.32 -15.71 -22.91
C LYS A 151 -5.61 -15.90 -21.42
N PRO A 152 -6.89 -16.00 -21.02
CA PRO A 152 -7.22 -16.24 -19.62
C PRO A 152 -6.71 -17.61 -19.20
N LEU A 153 -6.08 -17.67 -18.03
CA LEU A 153 -5.57 -18.89 -17.41
C LEU A 153 -6.56 -19.41 -16.39
N TRP A 154 -6.90 -18.54 -15.44
CA TRP A 154 -7.83 -18.81 -14.37
C TRP A 154 -8.56 -17.54 -13.96
N ARG A 155 -9.63 -17.71 -13.21
CA ARG A 155 -10.41 -16.61 -12.65
C ARG A 155 -10.90 -16.99 -11.27
N ASP A 156 -11.10 -15.98 -10.44
CA ASP A 156 -11.72 -16.11 -9.13
C ASP A 156 -12.75 -15.00 -8.92
N VAL A 157 -13.64 -15.19 -7.96
CA VAL A 157 -14.77 -14.31 -7.71
C VAL A 157 -14.91 -14.04 -6.21
N LEU A 158 -15.03 -12.77 -5.87
CA LEU A 158 -15.38 -12.32 -4.53
C LEU A 158 -16.64 -11.45 -4.61
N ASP A 159 -17.67 -11.83 -3.85
CA ASP A 159 -18.85 -11.00 -3.66
C ASP A 159 -18.62 -10.07 -2.46
N ILE A 160 -18.84 -8.76 -2.65
CA ILE A 160 -18.69 -7.76 -1.59
C ILE A 160 -19.92 -7.82 -0.70
N GLU A 161 -19.68 -8.10 0.57
CA GLU A 161 -20.69 -8.04 1.62
C GLU A 161 -20.67 -6.69 2.33
N ALA A 162 -21.76 -6.35 3.04
CA ALA A 162 -21.91 -5.07 3.72
C ALA A 162 -20.74 -4.72 4.67
N HIS A 163 -20.15 -5.72 5.33
CA HIS A 163 -19.03 -5.51 6.26
C HIS A 163 -17.68 -5.27 5.56
N ALA A 164 -17.57 -5.55 4.26
CA ALA A 164 -16.35 -5.37 3.47
C ALA A 164 -16.33 -4.03 2.72
N VAL A 165 -17.46 -3.31 2.66
CA VAL A 165 -17.55 -2.01 2.01
C VAL A 165 -16.59 -1.01 2.67
N GLY A 166 -15.80 -0.33 1.85
CA GLY A 166 -14.79 0.63 2.31
C GLY A 166 -13.55 0.00 2.93
N ARG A 167 -13.38 -1.32 2.81
CA ARG A 167 -12.20 -2.06 3.30
C ARG A 167 -11.44 -2.68 2.15
N THR A 168 -10.14 -2.87 2.35
CA THR A 168 -9.33 -3.69 1.46
C THR A 168 -9.85 -5.12 1.47
N VAL A 169 -9.93 -5.73 0.30
CA VAL A 169 -10.30 -7.14 0.14
C VAL A 169 -9.16 -7.87 -0.58
N SER A 170 -9.07 -9.18 -0.40
CA SER A 170 -7.98 -9.97 -0.94
C SER A 170 -8.47 -11.23 -1.64
N PHE A 171 -7.72 -11.64 -2.65
CA PHE A 171 -7.83 -12.97 -3.27
C PHE A 171 -6.63 -13.80 -2.83
N TRP A 172 -6.89 -15.03 -2.39
CA TRP A 172 -5.82 -15.99 -2.15
C TRP A 172 -5.48 -16.70 -3.47
N ILE A 173 -4.21 -16.67 -3.86
CA ILE A 173 -3.73 -17.35 -5.06
C ILE A 173 -2.83 -18.50 -4.63
N GLU A 174 -3.28 -19.73 -4.86
CA GLU A 174 -2.50 -20.92 -4.56
C GLU A 174 -1.20 -20.96 -5.37
N HIS A 175 -0.13 -21.48 -4.76
CA HIS A 175 1.14 -21.72 -5.44
C HIS A 175 0.98 -22.54 -6.75
N SER A 176 0.01 -23.47 -6.79
CA SER A 176 -0.33 -24.30 -7.96
C SER A 176 -0.73 -23.48 -9.20
N LEU A 177 -1.27 -22.26 -9.01
CA LEU A 177 -1.71 -21.35 -10.06
C LEU A 177 -0.60 -20.40 -10.55
N ILE A 178 0.55 -20.40 -9.88
CA ILE A 178 1.66 -19.47 -10.12
C ILE A 178 2.88 -20.24 -10.62
N ALA A 179 3.30 -21.29 -9.91
CA ALA A 179 4.51 -22.06 -10.20
C ALA A 179 4.63 -22.58 -11.65
N PRO A 180 3.55 -23.05 -12.31
CA PRO A 180 3.63 -23.49 -13.71
C PRO A 180 4.00 -22.38 -14.71
N HIS A 181 3.97 -21.11 -14.29
CA HIS A 181 4.23 -19.95 -15.12
C HIS A 181 5.64 -19.37 -14.92
N LEU A 182 6.53 -20.07 -14.22
CA LEU A 182 7.93 -19.65 -14.03
C LEU A 182 8.59 -19.24 -15.36
N GLY A 183 9.22 -18.06 -15.35
CA GLY A 183 9.88 -17.44 -16.51
C GLY A 183 8.95 -16.62 -17.43
N HIS A 184 7.63 -16.70 -17.23
CA HIS A 184 6.63 -15.92 -17.98
C HIS A 184 6.13 -14.73 -17.18
N SER A 185 5.46 -13.79 -17.87
CA SER A 185 4.72 -12.71 -17.22
C SER A 185 3.23 -13.04 -17.19
N LEU A 186 2.61 -12.84 -16.03
CA LEU A 186 1.17 -12.89 -15.85
C LEU A 186 0.60 -11.48 -15.81
N THR A 187 -0.60 -11.34 -16.35
CA THR A 187 -1.40 -10.12 -16.26
C THR A 187 -2.60 -10.40 -15.37
N LEU A 188 -2.63 -9.76 -14.20
CA LEU A 188 -3.71 -9.85 -13.22
C LEU A 188 -4.59 -8.60 -13.33
N SER A 189 -5.89 -8.79 -13.53
CA SER A 189 -6.85 -7.68 -13.58
C SER A 189 -8.17 -8.13 -12.99
N TYR A 190 -8.93 -7.20 -12.41
CA TYR A 190 -10.27 -7.51 -11.93
C TYR A 190 -11.34 -6.64 -12.59
N VAL A 191 -12.56 -7.15 -12.52
CA VAL A 191 -13.75 -6.48 -13.02
C VAL A 191 -14.76 -6.39 -11.88
N VAL A 192 -15.33 -5.20 -11.68
CA VAL A 192 -16.45 -5.01 -10.75
C VAL A 192 -17.74 -5.05 -11.54
N ARG A 193 -18.62 -6.00 -11.21
CA ARG A 193 -19.93 -6.14 -11.82
C ARG A 193 -21.05 -5.86 -10.82
N ARG A 194 -21.96 -4.96 -11.20
CA ARG A 194 -23.23 -4.70 -10.49
C ARG A 194 -24.38 -4.70 -11.48
N GLY A 195 -25.17 -5.79 -11.50
CA GLY A 195 -26.22 -5.99 -12.49
C GLY A 195 -25.67 -5.97 -13.93
N HIS A 196 -26.04 -4.94 -14.70
CA HIS A 196 -25.55 -4.67 -16.07
C HIS A 196 -24.32 -3.75 -16.11
N SER A 197 -23.99 -3.07 -15.01
CA SER A 197 -22.79 -2.22 -14.93
C SER A 197 -21.54 -3.08 -14.78
N VAL A 198 -20.51 -2.77 -15.57
CA VAL A 198 -19.23 -3.48 -15.60
C VAL A 198 -18.12 -2.44 -15.68
N ARG A 199 -17.27 -2.41 -14.65
CA ARG A 199 -16.07 -1.56 -14.59
C ARG A 199 -14.83 -2.44 -14.56
N ARG A 200 -13.80 -2.06 -15.32
CA ARG A 200 -12.55 -2.84 -15.44
C ARG A 200 -11.41 -2.10 -14.77
N ALA A 201 -10.59 -2.83 -14.05
CA ALA A 201 -9.35 -2.32 -13.51
C ALA A 201 -8.25 -2.27 -14.55
N GLU A 202 -7.32 -1.36 -14.30
CA GLU A 202 -6.02 -1.39 -14.96
C GLU A 202 -5.32 -2.74 -14.65
N PRO A 203 -4.61 -3.32 -15.62
CA PRO A 203 -3.93 -4.59 -15.42
C PRO A 203 -2.64 -4.42 -14.63
N LEU A 204 -2.39 -5.32 -13.68
CA LEU A 204 -1.09 -5.52 -13.04
C LEU A 204 -0.29 -6.56 -13.83
N SER A 205 0.90 -6.19 -14.32
CA SER A 205 1.83 -7.13 -14.95
C SER A 205 2.91 -7.56 -13.97
N ILE A 206 3.04 -8.87 -13.75
CA ILE A 206 4.05 -9.46 -12.86
C ILE A 206 4.85 -10.50 -13.62
N ARG A 207 6.17 -10.48 -13.46
CA ARG A 207 7.05 -11.55 -13.92
C ARG A 207 7.08 -12.67 -12.89
N ILE A 208 6.88 -13.91 -13.30
CA ILE A 208 6.93 -15.07 -12.41
C ILE A 208 8.35 -15.63 -12.40
N GLY A 209 8.97 -15.61 -11.22
CA GLY A 209 10.31 -16.09 -10.95
C GLY A 209 11.15 -15.11 -10.13
N PRO A 210 12.42 -15.47 -9.86
CA PRO A 210 13.34 -14.62 -9.12
C PRO A 210 13.50 -13.26 -9.79
N LEU A 211 13.56 -12.21 -8.98
CA LEU A 211 13.87 -10.87 -9.46
C LEU A 211 15.31 -10.84 -9.96
N VAL A 212 15.51 -10.49 -11.23
CA VAL A 212 16.85 -10.38 -11.81
C VAL A 212 17.35 -8.95 -11.65
N ARG A 213 18.39 -8.77 -10.83
CA ARG A 213 19.05 -7.47 -10.65
C ARG A 213 20.42 -7.44 -11.36
N PRO A 214 20.89 -6.25 -11.80
CA PRO A 214 22.25 -6.09 -12.28
C PRO A 214 23.28 -6.47 -11.21
N ALA A 215 24.46 -6.91 -11.64
CA ALA A 215 25.58 -7.15 -10.73
C ALA A 215 25.99 -5.84 -10.04
N LEU A 216 26.29 -5.93 -8.75
CA LEU A 216 26.83 -4.82 -7.96
C LEU A 216 28.22 -4.41 -8.46
N GLN A 217 28.53 -3.13 -8.37
CA GLN A 217 29.88 -2.63 -8.63
C GLN A 217 30.76 -2.78 -7.39
N ALA A 218 32.08 -2.78 -7.56
CA ALA A 218 32.99 -2.73 -6.41
C ALA A 218 32.83 -1.38 -5.68
N PRO A 219 33.02 -1.34 -4.34
CA PRO A 219 33.06 -0.08 -3.61
C PRO A 219 34.24 0.79 -4.10
N ARG A 220 34.15 2.10 -3.90
CA ARG A 220 35.24 3.05 -4.22
C ARG A 220 35.79 3.65 -2.93
N VAL A 221 37.10 3.60 -2.75
CA VAL A 221 37.80 4.34 -1.68
C VAL A 221 38.28 5.66 -2.27
N GLN A 222 37.82 6.79 -1.74
CA GLN A 222 38.04 8.10 -2.33
C GLN A 222 39.52 8.53 -2.29
N GLU A 223 40.22 8.18 -1.23
CA GLU A 223 41.62 8.52 -0.98
C GLU A 223 42.61 7.52 -1.62
N LEU A 224 42.11 6.56 -2.40
CA LEU A 224 42.96 5.59 -3.10
C LEU A 224 43.69 6.25 -4.28
N GLY A 225 45.02 6.17 -4.31
CA GLY A 225 45.87 6.63 -5.41
C GLY A 225 46.65 5.47 -6.03
N GLU A 226 46.62 5.33 -7.36
CA GLU A 226 47.44 4.37 -8.12
C GLU A 226 47.45 2.91 -7.58
N GLY A 227 46.38 2.48 -6.89
CA GLY A 227 46.24 1.12 -6.33
C GLY A 227 46.76 0.94 -4.90
N TRP A 228 47.10 2.03 -4.20
CA TRP A 228 47.44 2.02 -2.79
C TRP A 228 46.74 3.14 -2.00
N LEU A 229 46.62 2.92 -0.69
CA LEU A 229 46.16 3.88 0.30
C LEU A 229 47.36 4.28 1.15
N ASP A 230 47.72 5.56 1.13
CA ASP A 230 48.79 6.12 1.96
C ASP A 230 48.19 6.62 3.28
N VAL A 231 48.53 5.96 4.39
CA VAL A 231 47.94 6.29 5.69
C VAL A 231 48.53 7.54 6.34
N ASP A 232 49.70 8.00 5.88
CA ASP A 232 50.36 9.17 6.48
C ASP A 232 49.73 10.49 6.01
N VAL A 233 49.04 10.47 4.87
CA VAL A 233 48.34 11.63 4.30
C VAL A 233 46.85 11.65 4.59
N LEU A 234 46.30 10.60 5.22
CA LEU A 234 44.87 10.54 5.56
C LEU A 234 44.53 11.54 6.69
N PRO A 235 43.49 12.37 6.53
CA PRO A 235 43.12 13.38 7.53
C PRO A 235 42.38 12.81 8.76
N GLY A 236 42.42 11.49 8.98
CA GLY A 236 41.82 10.80 10.13
C GLY A 236 40.87 9.66 9.78
N ALA A 237 40.43 9.54 8.53
CA ALA A 237 39.65 8.41 8.03
C ALA A 237 39.78 8.29 6.51
N ALA A 238 39.41 7.14 5.96
CA ALA A 238 39.16 6.97 4.54
C ALA A 238 37.66 6.87 4.26
N THR A 239 37.24 7.45 3.15
CA THR A 239 35.85 7.52 2.71
C THR A 239 35.58 6.43 1.69
N VAL A 240 34.66 5.54 2.01
CA VAL A 240 34.20 4.49 1.11
C VAL A 240 32.84 4.87 0.56
N VAL A 241 32.72 4.90 -0.76
CA VAL A 241 31.50 5.24 -1.49
C VAL A 241 31.02 4.03 -2.25
N ILE A 242 29.78 3.63 -2.00
CA ILE A 242 29.03 2.62 -2.72
C ILE A 242 27.99 3.34 -3.58
N ASP A 243 27.87 2.92 -4.85
CA ASP A 243 26.84 3.45 -5.73
C ASP A 243 25.45 3.05 -5.23
N GLY A 244 24.55 4.03 -5.13
CA GLY A 244 23.19 3.85 -4.63
C GLY A 244 22.18 3.42 -5.67
N VAL A 245 22.55 3.45 -6.96
CA VAL A 245 21.62 3.14 -8.06
C VAL A 245 21.03 1.73 -7.87
N GLY A 246 19.70 1.64 -7.77
CA GLY A 246 18.98 0.39 -7.58
C GLY A 246 18.96 -0.14 -6.14
N LEU A 247 19.33 0.68 -5.16
CA LEU A 247 19.03 0.43 -3.74
C LEU A 247 17.63 0.96 -3.40
N GLU A 248 16.85 0.14 -2.70
CA GLU A 248 15.46 0.43 -2.32
C GLU A 248 15.34 0.64 -0.81
N ALA A 249 14.33 1.40 -0.37
CA ALA A 249 14.07 1.59 1.05
C ALA A 249 13.75 0.24 1.74
N GLY A 250 14.29 0.04 2.93
CA GLY A 250 14.22 -1.22 3.70
C GLY A 250 15.36 -2.20 3.42
N GLU A 251 16.17 -1.99 2.38
CA GLU A 251 17.36 -2.82 2.14
C GLU A 251 18.48 -2.50 3.14
N TRP A 252 19.37 -3.47 3.37
CA TRP A 252 20.53 -3.31 4.25
C TRP A 252 21.83 -3.48 3.49
N VAL A 253 22.76 -2.54 3.66
CA VAL A 253 24.11 -2.60 3.10
C VAL A 253 25.10 -2.96 4.20
N TRP A 254 25.77 -4.10 4.04
CA TRP A 254 26.85 -4.59 4.90
C TRP A 254 28.19 -4.39 4.22
N PHE A 255 28.99 -3.45 4.68
CA PHE A 255 30.31 -3.17 4.15
C PHE A 255 31.39 -3.82 5.01
N GLN A 256 32.24 -4.65 4.41
CA GLN A 256 33.28 -5.40 5.12
C GLN A 256 34.68 -5.01 4.61
N CYS A 257 35.55 -4.68 5.56
CA CYS A 257 36.98 -4.47 5.34
C CYS A 257 37.78 -5.68 5.86
N ASN A 258 38.61 -6.29 5.00
CA ASN A 258 39.44 -7.45 5.35
C ASN A 258 40.94 -7.13 5.28
N GLY A 259 41.62 -7.27 6.42
CA GLY A 259 43.07 -7.15 6.58
C GLY A 259 43.61 -8.22 7.54
N ALA A 260 44.37 -7.82 8.56
CA ALA A 260 44.83 -8.71 9.64
C ALA A 260 43.69 -9.32 10.47
N GLY A 261 42.54 -8.65 10.48
CA GLY A 261 41.24 -9.16 10.90
C GLY A 261 40.18 -8.62 9.94
N PHE A 262 38.93 -8.55 10.38
CA PHE A 262 37.88 -7.91 9.60
C PHE A 262 37.08 -6.92 10.45
N THR A 263 36.51 -5.91 9.79
CA THR A 263 35.58 -4.96 10.40
C THR A 263 34.40 -4.80 9.48
N VAL A 264 33.20 -4.78 10.05
CA VAL A 264 31.94 -4.68 9.31
C VAL A 264 31.21 -3.42 9.73
N TYR A 265 30.63 -2.74 8.75
CA TYR A 265 29.74 -1.60 8.92
C TYR A 265 28.41 -1.93 8.26
N GLU A 266 27.32 -1.45 8.84
CA GLU A 266 25.98 -1.69 8.33
C GLU A 266 25.25 -0.35 8.11
N ARG A 267 24.35 -0.33 7.14
CA ARG A 267 23.48 0.81 6.87
C ARG A 267 22.15 0.34 6.31
N GLU A 268 21.07 0.72 6.97
CA GLU A 268 19.72 0.63 6.41
C GLU A 268 19.49 1.72 5.37
N ILE A 269 18.88 1.36 4.24
CA ILE A 269 18.41 2.30 3.23
C ILE A 269 17.02 2.78 3.63
N THR A 270 16.89 4.06 3.93
CA THR A 270 15.61 4.73 4.18
C THR A 270 15.00 5.28 2.89
N GLU A 271 13.74 5.68 2.92
CA GLU A 271 13.10 6.39 1.80
C GLU A 271 13.90 7.63 1.36
N ALA A 272 14.50 8.37 2.30
CA ALA A 272 15.29 9.57 2.00
C ALA A 272 16.64 9.27 1.35
N THR A 273 17.16 8.04 1.51
CA THR A 273 18.47 7.62 1.02
C THR A 273 18.39 6.60 -0.12
N ALA A 274 17.19 6.14 -0.49
CA ALA A 274 17.00 5.22 -1.61
C ALA A 274 17.53 5.85 -2.91
N GLY A 275 18.26 5.05 -3.70
CA GLY A 275 18.93 5.52 -4.91
C GLY A 275 20.14 6.45 -4.69
N GLN A 276 20.44 6.89 -3.46
CA GLN A 276 21.56 7.79 -3.17
C GLN A 276 22.83 7.02 -2.80
N PRO A 277 24.04 7.56 -3.12
CA PRO A 277 25.30 6.92 -2.74
C PRO A 277 25.39 6.64 -1.24
N VAL A 278 25.82 5.43 -0.89
CA VAL A 278 26.02 5.02 0.51
C VAL A 278 27.47 5.29 0.88
N VAL A 279 27.68 6.07 1.94
CA VAL A 279 29.02 6.47 2.39
C VAL A 279 29.33 5.85 3.74
N PHE A 280 30.48 5.18 3.82
CA PHE A 280 31.08 4.69 5.05
C PHE A 280 32.39 5.44 5.31
N THR A 281 32.62 5.80 6.56
CA THR A 281 33.87 6.42 7.01
C THR A 281 34.61 5.42 7.88
N VAL A 282 35.74 4.91 7.37
CA VAL A 282 36.56 3.94 8.09
C VAL A 282 37.69 4.68 8.80
N PRO A 283 37.75 4.65 10.14
CA PRO A 283 38.75 5.40 10.91
C PRO A 283 40.19 5.02 10.55
N ILE A 284 41.11 5.99 10.66
CA ILE A 284 42.55 5.82 10.38
C ILE A 284 43.19 4.69 11.19
N ASP A 285 42.72 4.45 12.41
CA ASP A 285 43.24 3.39 13.29
C ASP A 285 43.17 2.00 12.64
N PHE A 286 42.09 1.72 11.90
CA PHE A 286 41.95 0.48 11.15
C PHE A 286 43.04 0.38 10.07
N TRP A 287 43.20 1.44 9.27
CA TRP A 287 44.14 1.46 8.14
C TRP A 287 45.60 1.40 8.60
N GLN A 288 45.96 2.10 9.67
CA GLN A 288 47.32 2.02 10.25
C GLN A 288 47.66 0.60 10.72
N ALA A 289 46.70 -0.12 11.30
CA ALA A 289 46.90 -1.52 11.66
C ALA A 289 47.17 -2.43 10.43
N GLN A 290 46.79 -1.99 9.23
CA GLN A 290 47.02 -2.70 7.97
C GLN A 290 48.29 -2.27 7.22
N ARG A 291 49.16 -1.46 7.82
CA ARG A 291 50.34 -0.93 7.14
C ARG A 291 51.22 -2.03 6.53
N ASN A 292 51.67 -1.80 5.29
CA ASN A 292 52.41 -2.74 4.45
C ASN A 292 51.67 -4.06 4.17
N ARG A 293 50.33 -4.04 4.15
CA ARG A 293 49.48 -5.20 3.82
C ARG A 293 48.58 -4.90 2.63
N SER A 294 48.18 -5.98 1.96
CA SER A 294 47.05 -5.95 1.04
C SER A 294 45.75 -6.01 1.84
N VAL A 295 44.82 -5.09 1.56
CA VAL A 295 43.46 -5.08 2.13
C VAL A 295 42.47 -5.36 1.01
N SER A 296 41.45 -6.16 1.28
CA SER A 296 40.30 -6.37 0.39
C SER A 296 39.04 -5.84 1.07
N VAL A 297 38.27 -5.01 0.35
CA VAL A 297 37.00 -4.50 0.83
C VAL A 297 35.88 -4.87 -0.14
N PHE A 298 34.72 -5.24 0.39
CA PHE A 298 33.53 -5.55 -0.39
C PHE A 298 32.29 -5.17 0.39
N TYR A 299 31.13 -5.18 -0.25
CA TYR A 299 29.85 -5.05 0.45
C TYR A 299 28.84 -6.10 0.00
N GLN A 300 27.86 -6.34 0.85
CA GLN A 300 26.68 -7.13 0.57
C GLN A 300 25.45 -6.25 0.73
N VAL A 301 24.45 -6.48 -0.10
CA VAL A 301 23.12 -5.87 0.02
C VAL A 301 22.13 -6.98 0.31
N GLU A 302 21.51 -6.92 1.48
CA GLU A 302 20.35 -7.76 1.80
C GLU A 302 19.13 -7.12 1.16
N ARG A 303 18.60 -7.80 0.14
CA ARG A 303 17.52 -7.31 -0.71
C ARG A 303 16.15 -7.63 -0.11
N LEU A 304 15.14 -6.91 -0.58
CA LEU A 304 13.73 -7.14 -0.22
C LEU A 304 13.18 -8.48 -0.74
N ASP A 305 13.88 -9.11 -1.70
CA ASP A 305 13.57 -10.44 -2.23
C ASP A 305 14.30 -11.60 -1.51
N ASP A 306 14.79 -11.36 -0.28
CA ASP A 306 15.54 -12.33 0.55
C ASP A 306 16.86 -12.81 -0.08
N VAL A 307 17.33 -12.11 -1.11
CA VAL A 307 18.60 -12.38 -1.78
C VAL A 307 19.69 -11.50 -1.17
N SER A 308 20.79 -12.11 -0.73
CA SER A 308 22.03 -11.39 -0.41
C SER A 308 22.87 -11.22 -1.68
N GLN A 309 23.02 -9.98 -2.14
CA GLN A 309 23.86 -9.67 -3.30
C GLN A 309 25.23 -9.18 -2.86
N ARG A 310 26.30 -9.85 -3.31
CA ARG A 310 27.67 -9.49 -2.98
C ARG A 310 28.33 -8.71 -4.10
N SER A 311 29.04 -7.63 -3.75
CA SER A 311 29.89 -6.90 -4.69
C SER A 311 31.17 -7.68 -5.03
N PRO A 312 31.85 -7.33 -6.14
CA PRO A 312 33.25 -7.66 -6.32
C PRO A 312 34.11 -7.05 -5.21
N ASP A 313 35.27 -7.66 -4.98
CA ASP A 313 36.28 -7.18 -4.04
C ASP A 313 37.08 -6.04 -4.67
N LEU A 314 37.28 -4.95 -3.92
CA LEU A 314 38.31 -3.96 -4.20
C LEU A 314 39.54 -4.30 -3.34
N THR A 315 40.64 -4.74 -3.99
CA THR A 315 41.90 -5.05 -3.31
C THR A 315 42.96 -4.00 -3.61
N PHE A 316 43.65 -3.53 -2.57
CA PHE A 316 44.72 -2.53 -2.69
C PHE A 316 45.77 -2.67 -1.57
N GLN A 317 46.92 -2.04 -1.75
CA GLN A 317 47.98 -2.00 -0.74
C GLN A 317 47.81 -0.82 0.21
N VAL A 318 48.08 -1.01 1.49
CA VAL A 318 48.13 0.07 2.49
C VAL A 318 49.59 0.36 2.83
N ARG A 319 50.00 1.62 2.72
CA ARG A 319 51.40 2.07 2.92
C ARG A 319 51.49 3.14 3.99
#